data_AF-A0A542AZ36-F1
#
_entry.id   AF-A0A542AZ36-F1
#
_cell.length_a   1.000
_cell.length_b   1.000
_cell.length_c   1.000
_cell.angle_alpha   90.00
_cell.angle_beta   90.00
_cell.angle_gamma   90.00
#
_symmetry.space_group_name_H-M   'P 1'
#
loop_
_entity.id
_entity.type
_entity.pdbx_description
1 polymer ?
#
loop_
_entity_poly.entity_id
_entity_poly.type
_entity_poly.pdbx_seq_one_letter_code
_entity_poly.pdbx_strand_id
1 'polypeptide(L)'
;MKILKYLFFLLLIIFIGASIYIATKDGSYQVQEQRMIAAPQEVLYDEVNDLTTWKEWEPWSNGAEDMIINYGDKTIGEGANYEWSSEEMGDGSLVTTKANPHSSIEQKVTFKTTFGESTSDISWSFEKQNDSILTTWTLKGDQTFLEKAAFLFEDESMTQRLQPVFKQGMDNLEEQIRKEIESYTINVDGVTQHGGGYYLYITTASRLSQIAGKMEDMTNDVSNFMNSNNIEMTGKPFILFNERNEDRGTAIYSAAYFTPSEVITPQDSQVLNGFMPNQKTLKTTLKGDYEYLQEAWDAAYQYIQENDLVVMEDAEFFQVHVTGPKDNANPAEWITHLYIPLGEKETALDD
;
A
#
# COMPACT_ATOMS: atom_id res chain seq x y z
N MET A 1 -16.78 53.26 -51.19
CA MET A 1 -15.35 53.00 -50.89
C MET A 1 -14.83 53.67 -49.61
N LYS A 2 -15.16 54.93 -49.28
CA LYS A 2 -14.63 55.58 -48.05
C LYS A 2 -15.16 54.97 -46.74
N ILE A 3 -16.47 54.71 -46.65
CA ILE A 3 -17.10 54.09 -45.46
C ILE A 3 -16.55 52.69 -45.19
N LEU A 4 -16.36 51.87 -46.23
CA LEU A 4 -15.77 50.53 -46.08
C LEU A 4 -14.32 50.60 -45.56
N LYS A 5 -13.54 51.61 -45.96
CA LYS A 5 -12.19 51.85 -45.41
C LYS A 5 -12.23 52.22 -43.93
N TYR A 6 -13.13 53.12 -43.52
CA TYR A 6 -13.26 53.49 -42.11
C TYR A 6 -13.78 52.33 -41.24
N LEU A 7 -14.71 51.53 -41.77
CA LEU A 7 -15.19 50.31 -41.10
C LEU A 7 -14.06 49.28 -40.95
N PHE A 8 -13.24 49.10 -41.99
CA PHE A 8 -12.05 48.25 -41.93
C PHE A 8 -11.03 48.72 -40.90
N PHE A 9 -10.72 50.03 -40.84
CA PHE A 9 -9.81 50.57 -39.83
C PHE A 9 -10.37 50.44 -38.41
N LEU A 10 -11.68 50.63 -38.22
CA LEU A 10 -12.32 50.41 -36.92
C LEU A 10 -12.20 48.95 -36.48
N LEU A 11 -12.51 48.00 -37.38
CA LEU A 11 -12.34 46.58 -37.11
C LEU A 11 -10.88 46.22 -36.80
N LEU A 12 -9.93 46.83 -37.51
CA LEU A 12 -8.50 46.63 -37.26
C LEU A 12 -8.10 47.13 -35.87
N ILE A 13 -8.58 48.30 -35.44
CA ILE A 13 -8.30 48.84 -34.10
C ILE A 13 -8.90 47.93 -33.02
N ILE A 14 -10.13 47.44 -33.21
CA ILE A 14 -10.77 46.50 -32.29
C ILE A 14 -9.98 45.19 -32.22
N PHE A 15 -9.56 44.66 -33.37
CA PHE A 15 -8.78 43.44 -33.45
C PHE A 15 -7.41 43.56 -32.76
N ILE A 16 -6.70 44.68 -32.97
CA ILE A 16 -5.43 44.97 -32.30
C ILE A 16 -5.65 45.11 -30.79
N GLY A 17 -6.70 45.84 -30.37
CA GLY A 17 -7.05 46.00 -28.96
C GLY A 17 -7.36 44.66 -28.28
N ALA A 18 -8.17 43.81 -28.91
CA ALA A 18 -8.49 42.48 -28.42
C ALA A 18 -7.24 41.58 -28.35
N SER A 19 -6.37 41.63 -29.36
CA SER A 19 -5.13 40.85 -29.39
C SER A 19 -4.17 41.26 -28.27
N ILE A 20 -4.01 42.57 -28.02
CA ILE A 20 -3.21 43.08 -26.90
C ILE A 20 -3.81 42.63 -25.58
N TYR A 21 -5.13 42.74 -25.42
CA TYR A 21 -5.82 42.30 -24.20
C TYR A 21 -5.56 40.82 -23.89
N ILE A 22 -5.72 39.92 -24.87
CA ILE A 22 -5.43 38.48 -24.74
C ILE A 22 -3.95 38.25 -24.40
N ALA A 23 -3.04 38.95 -25.08
CA ALA A 23 -1.62 38.82 -24.84
C ALA A 23 -1.24 39.18 -23.39
N THR A 24 -1.90 40.20 -22.80
CA THR A 24 -1.64 40.67 -21.44
C THR A 24 -2.39 39.92 -20.33
N LYS A 25 -3.37 39.07 -20.66
CA LYS A 25 -4.08 38.25 -19.66
C LYS A 25 -3.12 37.21 -19.08
N ASP A 26 -3.14 37.06 -17.76
CA ASP A 26 -2.40 36.01 -17.06
C ASP A 26 -2.91 34.64 -17.52
N GLY A 27 -2.00 33.82 -18.02
CA GLY A 27 -2.28 32.48 -18.51
C GLY A 27 -1.72 31.39 -17.60
N SER A 28 -0.99 31.76 -16.55
CA SER A 28 -0.44 30.80 -15.61
C SER A 28 -1.58 30.22 -14.78
N TYR A 29 -1.59 28.90 -14.64
CA TYR A 29 -2.54 28.20 -13.79
C TYR A 29 -1.82 27.17 -12.92
N GLN A 30 -2.37 26.98 -11.74
CA GLN A 30 -1.93 25.96 -10.80
C GLN A 30 -3.16 25.29 -10.21
N VAL A 31 -3.10 23.97 -10.10
CA VAL A 31 -4.07 23.15 -9.37
C VAL A 31 -3.28 22.35 -8.36
N GLN A 32 -3.78 22.28 -7.14
CA GLN A 32 -3.15 21.51 -6.07
C GLN A 32 -4.24 20.82 -5.28
N GLU A 33 -4.05 19.53 -5.02
CA GLU A 33 -4.87 18.74 -4.11
C GLU A 33 -3.95 18.08 -3.07
N GLN A 34 -4.44 18.00 -1.83
CA GLN A 34 -3.70 17.42 -0.73
C GLN A 34 -4.59 16.48 0.07
N ARG A 35 -4.02 15.35 0.50
CA ARG A 35 -4.73 14.38 1.33
C ARG A 35 -3.81 13.66 2.30
N MET A 36 -4.33 13.40 3.49
CA MET A 36 -3.73 12.48 4.44
C MET A 36 -4.20 11.07 4.11
N ILE A 37 -3.30 10.20 3.63
CA ILE A 37 -3.63 8.81 3.28
C ILE A 37 -3.00 7.88 4.33
N ALA A 38 -3.81 7.05 4.97
CA ALA A 38 -3.37 6.06 5.95
C ALA A 38 -2.87 4.81 5.25
N ALA A 39 -1.60 4.82 4.85
CA ALA A 39 -0.94 3.70 4.19
C ALA A 39 0.58 3.73 4.41
N PRO A 40 1.28 2.60 4.23
CA PRO A 40 2.73 2.59 4.15
C PRO A 40 3.22 3.50 3.01
N GLN A 41 4.27 4.29 3.29
CA GLN A 41 4.81 5.27 2.34
C GLN A 41 5.30 4.63 1.04
N GLU A 42 5.84 3.42 1.12
CA GLU A 42 6.35 2.67 -0.03
C GLU A 42 5.21 2.26 -0.96
N VAL A 43 4.12 1.70 -0.41
CA VAL A 43 2.93 1.31 -1.19
C VAL A 43 2.35 2.51 -1.93
N LEU A 44 2.15 3.63 -1.22
CA LEU A 44 1.59 4.83 -1.84
C LEU A 44 2.50 5.45 -2.90
N TYR A 45 3.82 5.44 -2.65
CA TYR A 45 4.78 5.91 -3.64
C TYR A 45 4.81 5.01 -4.87
N ASP A 46 4.85 3.70 -4.69
CA ASP A 46 4.92 2.72 -5.77
C ASP A 46 3.65 2.76 -6.63
N GLU A 47 2.47 2.91 -6.02
CA GLU A 47 1.21 3.09 -6.74
C GLU A 47 1.24 4.33 -7.66
N VAL A 48 1.82 5.46 -7.23
CA VAL A 48 1.92 6.65 -8.10
C VAL A 48 3.09 6.54 -9.09
N ASN A 49 4.18 5.89 -8.70
CA ASN A 49 5.40 5.77 -9.49
C ASN A 49 5.29 4.80 -10.66
N ASP A 50 4.44 3.77 -10.54
CA ASP A 50 4.10 2.87 -11.65
C ASP A 50 2.91 3.41 -12.44
N LEU A 51 3.19 3.91 -13.65
CA LEU A 51 2.16 4.48 -14.52
C LEU A 51 1.09 3.46 -14.96
N THR A 52 1.33 2.16 -14.80
CA THR A 52 0.35 1.12 -15.16
C THR A 52 -0.81 1.00 -14.18
N THR A 53 -0.64 1.48 -12.95
CA THR A 53 -1.68 1.46 -11.90
C THR A 53 -2.72 2.57 -12.11
N TRP A 54 -2.32 3.66 -12.76
CA TRP A 54 -3.13 4.87 -12.93
C TRP A 54 -4.46 4.59 -13.63
N LYS A 55 -4.52 3.56 -14.48
CA LYS A 55 -5.77 3.11 -15.13
C LYS A 55 -6.87 2.73 -14.13
N GLU A 56 -6.52 2.34 -12.91
CA GLU A 56 -7.46 1.88 -11.89
C GLU A 56 -8.11 3.05 -11.12
N TRP A 57 -7.42 4.20 -11.03
CA TRP A 57 -7.86 5.30 -10.16
C TRP A 57 -7.85 6.68 -10.82
N GLU A 58 -7.08 6.91 -11.86
CA GLU A 58 -7.01 8.22 -12.51
C GLU A 58 -8.34 8.52 -13.24
N PRO A 59 -8.99 9.67 -12.98
CA PRO A 59 -10.25 10.02 -13.63
C PRO A 59 -10.12 10.18 -15.14
N TRP A 60 -8.95 10.60 -15.62
CA TRP A 60 -8.69 10.79 -17.05
C TRP A 60 -8.68 9.45 -17.80
N SER A 61 -7.99 8.45 -17.24
CA SER A 61 -7.87 7.11 -17.84
C SER A 61 -9.22 6.38 -17.99
N ASN A 62 -10.20 6.70 -17.15
CA ASN A 62 -11.57 6.16 -17.21
C ASN A 62 -12.60 7.17 -17.76
N GLY A 63 -12.14 8.30 -18.30
CA GLY A 63 -13.00 9.41 -18.70
C GLY A 63 -13.71 9.23 -20.04
N ALA A 64 -13.25 8.29 -20.88
CA ALA A 64 -13.82 8.01 -22.20
C ALA A 64 -13.77 6.51 -22.53
N GLU A 65 -14.81 6.00 -23.19
CA GLU A 65 -14.88 4.59 -23.60
C GLU A 65 -13.88 4.24 -24.71
N ASP A 66 -13.40 5.24 -25.46
CA ASP A 66 -12.48 5.11 -26.58
C ASP A 66 -11.00 5.33 -26.20
N MET A 67 -10.70 5.44 -24.91
CA MET A 67 -9.35 5.71 -24.40
C MET A 67 -8.40 4.54 -24.71
N ILE A 68 -7.34 4.81 -25.48
CA ILE A 68 -6.27 3.86 -25.78
C ILE A 68 -4.97 4.33 -25.17
N ILE A 69 -4.45 3.60 -24.17
CA ILE A 69 -3.17 3.88 -23.51
C ILE A 69 -2.09 2.97 -24.08
N ASN A 70 -0.97 3.57 -24.50
CA ASN A 70 0.23 2.90 -24.95
C ASN A 70 1.39 3.21 -24.00
N TYR A 71 1.81 2.22 -23.22
CA TYR A 71 2.96 2.34 -22.32
C TYR A 71 4.27 2.30 -23.10
N GLY A 72 5.25 3.11 -22.67
CA GLY A 72 6.61 3.02 -23.18
C GLY A 72 7.36 1.79 -22.65
N ASP A 73 8.62 1.63 -23.06
CA ASP A 73 9.51 0.53 -22.60
C ASP A 73 9.71 0.50 -21.07
N LYS A 74 9.43 1.62 -20.40
CA LYS A 74 9.56 1.82 -18.96
C LYS A 74 8.30 2.47 -18.42
N THR A 75 7.75 1.92 -17.35
CA THR A 75 6.53 2.42 -16.70
C THR A 75 6.75 2.88 -15.26
N ILE A 76 7.92 2.62 -14.68
CA ILE A 76 8.26 2.94 -13.29
C ILE A 76 9.50 3.84 -13.23
N GLY A 77 9.46 4.94 -12.47
CA GLY A 77 10.62 5.79 -12.18
C GLY A 77 11.02 6.75 -13.31
N GLU A 78 12.22 7.33 -13.21
CA GLU A 78 12.69 8.34 -14.18
C GLU A 78 12.76 7.80 -15.62
N GLY A 79 12.16 8.52 -16.56
CA GLY A 79 11.99 8.14 -17.96
C GLY A 79 10.76 7.25 -18.23
N ALA A 80 10.00 6.87 -17.20
CA ALA A 80 8.73 6.19 -17.39
C ALA A 80 7.76 7.07 -18.18
N ASN A 81 7.00 6.47 -19.09
CA ASN A 81 6.06 7.23 -19.91
C ASN A 81 4.90 6.38 -20.41
N TYR A 82 3.81 7.07 -20.74
CA TYR A 82 2.74 6.53 -21.56
C TYR A 82 2.20 7.63 -22.49
N GLU A 83 1.60 7.19 -23.58
CA GLU A 83 0.83 8.04 -24.49
C GLU A 83 -0.62 7.57 -24.49
N TRP A 84 -1.56 8.48 -24.70
CA TRP A 84 -2.96 8.14 -24.87
C TRP A 84 -3.54 8.76 -26.14
N SER A 85 -4.58 8.12 -26.66
CA SER A 85 -5.38 8.62 -27.78
C SER A 85 -6.86 8.40 -27.50
N SER A 86 -7.66 9.42 -27.79
CA SER A 86 -9.13 9.44 -27.66
C SER A 86 -9.70 10.52 -28.57
N GLU A 87 -10.77 10.19 -29.30
CA GLU A 87 -11.54 11.17 -30.07
C GLU A 87 -12.30 12.13 -29.16
N GLU A 88 -12.76 11.66 -27.98
CA GLU A 88 -13.52 12.47 -27.02
C GLU A 88 -12.61 13.39 -26.18
N MET A 89 -11.49 12.86 -25.68
CA MET A 89 -10.61 13.53 -24.72
C MET A 89 -9.34 14.11 -25.35
N GLY A 90 -9.07 13.77 -26.61
CA GLY A 90 -7.86 14.16 -27.33
C GLY A 90 -6.64 13.32 -26.95
N ASP A 91 -5.59 13.47 -27.75
CA ASP A 91 -4.33 12.73 -27.58
C ASP A 91 -3.40 13.43 -26.58
N GLY A 92 -2.46 12.68 -26.01
CA GLY A 92 -1.38 13.27 -25.23
C GLY A 92 -0.36 12.26 -24.73
N SER A 93 0.56 12.74 -23.91
CA SER A 93 1.60 11.92 -23.30
C SER A 93 1.99 12.42 -21.92
N LEU A 94 2.49 11.50 -21.10
CA LEU A 94 3.03 11.77 -19.79
C LEU A 94 4.42 11.13 -19.68
N VAL A 95 5.38 11.87 -19.13
CA VAL A 95 6.73 11.36 -18.83
C VAL A 95 7.13 11.73 -17.41
N THR A 96 7.61 10.75 -16.65
CA THR A 96 8.27 10.97 -15.36
C THR A 96 9.69 11.48 -15.60
N THR A 97 9.95 12.73 -15.26
CA THR A 97 11.24 13.39 -15.47
C THR A 97 12.20 13.17 -14.33
N LYS A 98 11.69 12.86 -13.13
CA LYS A 98 12.48 12.54 -11.95
C LYS A 98 11.64 11.75 -10.95
N ALA A 99 12.26 10.78 -10.29
CA ALA A 99 11.62 10.00 -9.23
C ALA A 99 12.61 9.86 -8.06
N ASN A 100 12.29 10.50 -6.93
CA ASN A 100 13.06 10.35 -5.69
C ASN A 100 12.32 9.33 -4.82
N PRO A 101 12.92 8.15 -4.54
CA PRO A 101 12.24 7.07 -3.82
C PRO A 101 11.50 7.55 -2.58
N HIS A 102 10.23 7.13 -2.48
CA HIS A 102 9.31 7.38 -1.38
C HIS A 102 9.01 8.86 -1.09
N SER A 103 9.60 9.84 -1.79
CA SER A 103 9.56 11.25 -1.38
C SER A 103 8.89 12.17 -2.39
N SER A 104 9.26 12.08 -3.67
CA SER A 104 8.65 12.91 -4.70
C SER A 104 8.80 12.34 -6.10
N ILE A 105 7.89 12.75 -6.97
CA ILE A 105 7.89 12.42 -8.40
C ILE A 105 7.63 13.72 -9.16
N GLU A 106 8.46 14.00 -10.16
CA GLU A 106 8.27 15.10 -11.09
C GLU A 106 7.95 14.51 -12.46
N GLN A 107 6.92 15.05 -13.11
CA GLN A 107 6.44 14.55 -14.39
C GLN A 107 6.07 15.73 -15.29
N LYS A 108 5.97 15.44 -16.58
CA LYS A 108 5.56 16.38 -17.60
C LYS A 108 4.45 15.76 -18.42
N VAL A 109 3.33 16.46 -18.50
CA VAL A 109 2.18 16.06 -19.30
C VAL A 109 2.08 16.98 -20.51
N THR A 110 1.80 16.41 -21.68
CA THR A 110 1.60 17.13 -22.94
C THR A 110 0.26 16.72 -23.52
N PHE A 111 -0.66 17.69 -23.65
CA PHE A 111 -1.94 17.52 -24.32
C PHE A 111 -1.83 18.01 -25.76
N LYS A 112 -2.25 17.20 -26.73
CA LYS A 112 -2.41 17.62 -28.12
C LYS A 112 -3.79 18.23 -28.29
N THR A 113 -3.87 19.55 -28.26
CA THR A 113 -5.11 20.29 -28.41
C THR A 113 -5.35 20.70 -29.87
N THR A 114 -6.56 21.16 -30.18
CA THR A 114 -6.88 21.79 -31.47
C THR A 114 -6.07 23.07 -31.75
N PHE A 115 -5.42 23.63 -30.73
CA PHE A 115 -4.60 24.83 -30.81
C PHE A 115 -3.09 24.55 -30.82
N GLY A 116 -2.68 23.27 -30.76
CA GLY A 116 -1.29 22.83 -30.67
C GLY A 116 -1.02 22.04 -29.37
N GLU A 117 0.25 21.74 -29.13
CA GLU A 117 0.69 21.05 -27.92
C GLU A 117 0.68 22.02 -26.72
N SER A 118 0.08 21.58 -25.63
CA SER A 118 0.01 22.27 -24.34
C SER A 118 0.72 21.42 -23.31
N THR A 119 1.76 21.96 -22.68
CA THR A 119 2.63 21.21 -21.75
C THR A 119 2.51 21.78 -20.36
N SER A 120 2.41 20.89 -19.38
CA SER A 120 2.32 21.23 -17.95
C SER A 120 3.24 20.34 -17.13
N ASP A 121 3.72 20.89 -16.03
CA ASP A 121 4.54 20.17 -15.05
C ASP A 121 3.64 19.62 -13.94
N ILE A 122 3.81 18.34 -13.63
CA ILE A 122 3.16 17.64 -12.52
C ILE A 122 4.20 17.36 -11.44
N SER A 123 3.84 17.57 -10.18
CA SER A 123 4.68 17.18 -9.06
C SER A 123 3.87 16.49 -7.97
N TRP A 124 4.43 15.40 -7.45
CA TRP A 124 3.95 14.67 -6.29
C TRP A 124 4.93 14.83 -5.14
N SER A 125 4.42 15.02 -3.92
CA SER A 125 5.22 14.92 -2.70
C SER A 125 4.53 14.04 -1.66
N PHE A 126 5.34 13.24 -0.98
CA PHE A 126 4.90 12.28 0.04
C PHE A 126 5.63 12.58 1.34
N GLU A 127 4.90 13.12 2.31
CA GLU A 127 5.47 13.51 3.60
C GLU A 127 4.86 12.67 4.73
N LYS A 128 5.69 11.86 5.39
CA LYS A 128 5.24 11.05 6.53
C LYS A 128 4.81 11.94 7.70
N GLN A 129 3.60 11.74 8.17
CA GLN A 129 3.03 12.38 9.35
C GLN A 129 2.36 11.32 10.24
N ASN A 130 3.07 10.89 11.28
CA ASN A 130 2.66 9.77 12.14
C ASN A 130 2.46 8.49 11.31
N ASP A 131 1.25 7.92 11.36
CA ASP A 131 0.83 6.69 10.67
C ASP A 131 0.14 6.98 9.32
N SER A 132 0.30 8.19 8.79
CA SER A 132 -0.29 8.60 7.51
C SER A 132 0.69 9.41 6.68
N ILE A 133 0.44 9.50 5.39
CA ILE A 133 1.27 10.23 4.43
C ILE A 133 0.48 11.42 3.91
N LEU A 134 0.99 12.63 4.13
CA LEU A 134 0.49 13.81 3.45
C LEU A 134 0.95 13.74 1.99
N THR A 135 0.00 13.46 1.11
CA THR A 135 0.21 13.38 -0.34
C THR A 135 -0.24 14.67 -0.97
N THR A 136 0.65 15.32 -1.72
CA THR A 136 0.33 16.53 -2.48
C THR A 136 0.48 16.23 -3.97
N TRP A 137 -0.56 16.48 -4.74
CA TRP A 137 -0.55 16.42 -6.19
C TRP A 137 -0.72 17.84 -6.75
N THR A 138 0.24 18.30 -7.53
CA THR A 138 0.22 19.64 -8.13
C THR A 138 0.40 19.57 -9.63
N LEU A 139 -0.35 20.39 -10.36
CA LEU A 139 -0.19 20.65 -11.78
C LEU A 139 0.04 22.15 -11.99
N LYS A 140 1.04 22.50 -12.79
CA LYS A 140 1.37 23.87 -13.17
C LYS A 140 1.54 23.97 -14.68
N GLY A 141 0.96 24.99 -15.28
CA GLY A 141 1.12 25.23 -16.71
C GLY A 141 0.80 26.67 -17.08
N ASP A 142 1.05 26.98 -18.34
CA ASP A 142 0.78 28.30 -18.94
C ASP A 142 -0.09 28.13 -20.17
N GLN A 143 -1.19 28.87 -20.22
CA GLN A 143 -2.05 28.91 -21.40
C GLN A 143 -1.34 29.64 -22.56
N THR A 144 -1.35 28.99 -23.71
CA THR A 144 -1.01 29.59 -24.99
C THR A 144 -1.94 30.76 -25.33
N PHE A 145 -1.55 31.59 -26.30
CA PHE A 145 -2.39 32.71 -26.75
C PHE A 145 -3.80 32.28 -27.19
N LEU A 146 -3.90 31.15 -27.90
CA LEU A 146 -5.19 30.64 -28.39
C LEU A 146 -6.04 30.06 -27.26
N GLU A 147 -5.45 29.35 -26.30
CA GLU A 147 -6.17 28.89 -25.11
C GLU A 147 -6.68 30.06 -24.27
N LYS A 148 -5.85 31.10 -24.07
CA LYS A 148 -6.31 32.34 -23.40
C LYS A 148 -7.48 32.99 -24.12
N ALA A 149 -7.47 33.00 -25.45
CA ALA A 149 -8.55 33.53 -26.27
C ALA A 149 -9.84 32.69 -26.14
N ALA A 150 -9.73 31.37 -26.11
CA ALA A 150 -10.85 30.46 -25.93
C ALA A 150 -11.50 30.63 -24.55
N PHE A 151 -10.68 30.75 -23.50
CA PHE A 151 -11.12 30.98 -22.11
C PHE A 151 -11.53 32.44 -21.80
N LEU A 152 -11.68 33.31 -22.79
CA LEU A 152 -12.19 34.67 -22.55
C LEU A 152 -13.67 34.72 -22.20
N PHE A 153 -14.45 33.77 -22.72
CA PHE A 153 -15.91 33.74 -22.58
C PHE A 153 -16.40 32.62 -21.66
N GLU A 154 -15.47 31.88 -21.06
CA GLU A 154 -15.75 30.85 -20.07
C GLU A 154 -15.92 31.50 -18.69
N ASP A 155 -16.93 31.07 -17.93
CA ASP A 155 -17.19 31.57 -16.58
C ASP A 155 -16.19 31.01 -15.55
N GLU A 156 -15.58 29.85 -15.85
CA GLU A 156 -14.62 29.17 -14.99
C GLU A 156 -13.19 29.27 -15.53
N SER A 157 -12.25 29.56 -14.63
CA SER A 157 -10.81 29.45 -14.91
C SER A 157 -10.38 28.00 -15.13
N MET A 158 -9.22 27.81 -15.77
CA MET A 158 -8.62 26.47 -15.95
C MET A 158 -8.48 25.75 -14.60
N THR A 159 -8.01 26.44 -13.56
CA THR A 159 -7.92 25.88 -12.20
C THR A 159 -9.27 25.40 -11.67
N GLN A 160 -10.34 26.19 -11.83
CA GLN A 160 -11.68 25.80 -11.36
C GLN A 160 -12.22 24.57 -12.07
N ARG A 161 -11.93 24.42 -13.38
CA ARG A 161 -12.36 23.24 -14.15
C ARG A 161 -11.59 21.97 -13.77
N LEU A 162 -10.30 22.10 -13.45
CA LEU A 162 -9.44 20.97 -13.12
C LEU A 162 -9.54 20.54 -11.66
N GLN A 163 -9.88 21.45 -10.73
CA GLN A 163 -9.94 21.13 -9.30
C GLN A 163 -10.86 19.93 -8.96
N PRO A 164 -12.08 19.80 -9.52
CA PRO A 164 -12.94 18.64 -9.25
C PRO A 164 -12.33 17.32 -9.72
N VAL A 165 -11.62 17.34 -10.86
CA VAL A 165 -10.93 16.15 -11.41
C VAL A 165 -9.78 15.73 -10.50
N PHE A 166 -8.98 16.69 -10.03
CA PHE A 166 -7.88 16.42 -9.08
C PHE A 166 -8.41 15.85 -7.76
N LYS A 167 -9.50 16.43 -7.26
CA LYS A 167 -10.16 15.92 -6.05
C LYS A 167 -10.65 14.49 -6.23
N GLN A 168 -11.34 14.20 -7.34
CA GLN A 168 -11.82 12.86 -7.66
C GLN A 168 -10.65 11.87 -7.82
N GLY A 169 -9.56 12.27 -8.47
CA GLY A 169 -8.39 11.40 -8.62
C GLY A 169 -7.72 11.09 -7.29
N MET A 170 -7.67 12.05 -6.37
CA MET A 170 -7.19 11.82 -5.01
C MET A 170 -8.15 10.92 -4.19
N ASP A 171 -9.48 11.07 -4.38
CA ASP A 171 -10.48 10.15 -3.80
C ASP A 171 -10.27 8.71 -4.29
N ASN A 172 -10.09 8.54 -5.60
CA ASN A 172 -9.88 7.23 -6.21
C ASN A 172 -8.54 6.61 -5.80
N LEU A 173 -7.46 7.39 -5.72
CA LEU A 173 -6.14 6.91 -5.28
C LEU A 173 -6.20 6.39 -3.84
N GLU A 174 -6.81 7.14 -2.93
CA GLU A 174 -6.99 6.70 -1.54
C GLU A 174 -7.82 5.41 -1.47
N GLU A 175 -8.89 5.32 -2.24
CA GLU A 175 -9.73 4.11 -2.34
C GLU A 175 -8.94 2.90 -2.84
N GLN A 176 -8.14 3.09 -3.88
CA GLN A 176 -7.35 2.03 -4.51
C GLN A 176 -6.27 1.52 -3.56
N ILE A 177 -5.52 2.42 -2.94
CA ILE A 177 -4.52 2.09 -1.92
C ILE A 177 -5.16 1.32 -0.77
N ARG A 178 -6.33 1.77 -0.29
CA ARG A 178 -7.03 1.10 0.80
C ARG A 178 -7.41 -0.34 0.42
N LYS A 179 -7.96 -0.55 -0.77
CA LYS A 179 -8.27 -1.89 -1.28
C LYS A 179 -7.04 -2.77 -1.41
N GLU A 180 -5.91 -2.19 -1.83
CA GLU A 180 -4.65 -2.93 -1.97
C GLU A 180 -4.15 -3.42 -0.61
N ILE A 181 -4.08 -2.54 0.40
CA ILE A 181 -3.55 -2.89 1.73
C ILE A 181 -4.51 -3.73 2.57
N GLU A 182 -5.82 -3.61 2.36
CA GLU A 182 -6.84 -4.40 3.07
C GLU A 182 -7.07 -5.78 2.41
N SER A 183 -6.37 -6.11 1.32
CA SER A 183 -6.52 -7.41 0.66
C SER A 183 -5.94 -8.54 1.53
N TYR A 184 -6.71 -9.62 1.73
CA TYR A 184 -6.23 -10.78 2.47
C TYR A 184 -6.87 -12.09 1.98
N THR A 185 -6.21 -13.20 2.32
CA THR A 185 -6.72 -14.56 2.13
C THR A 185 -6.43 -15.42 3.35
N ILE A 186 -7.37 -16.30 3.69
CA ILE A 186 -7.23 -17.30 4.74
C ILE A 186 -7.37 -18.67 4.09
N ASN A 187 -6.35 -19.52 4.29
CA ASN A 187 -6.34 -20.90 3.79
C ASN A 187 -6.09 -21.87 4.94
N VAL A 188 -7.06 -22.73 5.25
CA VAL A 188 -6.84 -23.85 6.17
C VAL A 188 -6.09 -24.94 5.39
N ASP A 189 -4.77 -25.00 5.56
CA ASP A 189 -3.89 -25.94 4.84
C ASP A 189 -4.16 -27.40 5.21
N GLY A 190 -4.76 -27.63 6.38
CA GLY A 190 -5.10 -28.94 6.89
C GLY A 190 -4.06 -29.49 7.87
N VAL A 191 -4.19 -30.77 8.17
CA VAL A 191 -3.41 -31.45 9.19
C VAL A 191 -1.98 -31.71 8.67
N THR A 192 -0.99 -31.30 9.45
CA THR A 192 0.44 -31.48 9.16
C THR A 192 1.22 -31.92 10.40
N GLN A 193 2.49 -32.28 10.22
CA GLN A 193 3.42 -32.58 11.29
C GLN A 193 4.42 -31.43 11.45
N HIS A 194 4.47 -30.82 12.62
CA HIS A 194 5.44 -29.78 12.95
C HIS A 194 6.64 -30.40 13.70
N GLY A 195 7.84 -30.25 13.16
CA GLY A 195 9.05 -30.94 13.65
C GLY A 195 9.48 -30.58 15.08
N GLY A 196 9.01 -29.44 15.61
CA GLY A 196 9.43 -28.94 16.92
C GLY A 196 10.90 -28.53 16.95
N GLY A 197 11.49 -28.49 18.15
CA GLY A 197 12.89 -28.16 18.35
C GLY A 197 13.14 -27.30 19.59
N TYR A 198 14.41 -27.04 19.86
CA TYR A 198 14.80 -26.05 20.88
C TYR A 198 14.56 -24.65 20.34
N TYR A 199 14.22 -23.73 21.23
CA TYR A 199 14.02 -22.33 20.86
C TYR A 199 14.46 -21.41 22.00
N LEU A 200 14.87 -20.21 21.63
CA LEU A 200 15.14 -19.13 22.56
C LEU A 200 14.00 -18.12 22.54
N TYR A 201 13.62 -17.62 23.71
CA TYR A 201 12.44 -16.77 23.83
C TYR A 201 12.52 -15.75 24.96
N ILE A 202 11.67 -14.74 24.87
CA ILE A 202 11.26 -13.85 25.95
C ILE A 202 9.74 -13.94 26.11
N THR A 203 9.24 -13.93 27.33
CA THR A 203 7.80 -14.00 27.65
C THR A 203 7.28 -12.68 28.19
N THR A 204 6.06 -12.31 27.81
CA THR A 204 5.31 -11.21 28.42
C THR A 204 3.82 -11.54 28.50
N ALA A 205 3.07 -10.70 29.20
CA ALA A 205 1.61 -10.65 29.12
C ALA A 205 1.14 -9.33 28.49
N SER A 206 0.11 -9.38 27.65
CA SER A 206 -0.57 -8.17 27.15
C SER A 206 -2.00 -8.46 26.67
N ARG A 207 -2.69 -7.41 26.22
CA ARG A 207 -3.90 -7.58 25.39
C ARG A 207 -3.53 -8.19 24.04
N LEU A 208 -4.44 -8.97 23.45
CA LEU A 208 -4.27 -9.55 22.11
C LEU A 208 -3.99 -8.46 21.06
N SER A 209 -4.70 -7.34 21.12
CA SER A 209 -4.50 -6.19 20.22
C SER A 209 -3.13 -5.51 20.31
N GLN A 210 -2.34 -5.80 21.35
CA GLN A 210 -1.00 -5.24 21.53
C GLN A 210 0.11 -6.21 21.13
N ILE A 211 -0.22 -7.45 20.78
CA ILE A 211 0.78 -8.47 20.45
C ILE A 211 1.57 -8.06 19.22
N ALA A 212 0.89 -7.63 18.14
CA ALA A 212 1.53 -7.19 16.90
C ALA A 212 2.54 -6.05 17.11
N GLY A 213 2.23 -5.08 17.97
CA GLY A 213 3.16 -3.98 18.28
C GLY A 213 4.33 -4.39 19.19
N LYS A 214 4.16 -5.42 20.03
CA LYS A 214 5.21 -5.88 20.98
C LYS A 214 6.09 -6.98 20.42
N MET A 215 5.57 -7.80 19.51
CA MET A 215 6.31 -8.93 18.96
C MET A 215 7.59 -8.49 18.26
N GLU A 216 7.60 -7.33 17.62
CA GLU A 216 8.78 -6.82 16.94
C GLU A 216 9.92 -6.57 17.93
N ASP A 217 9.67 -5.82 19.00
CA ASP A 217 10.68 -5.54 20.03
C ASP A 217 11.19 -6.84 20.66
N MET A 218 10.29 -7.75 21.03
CA MET A 218 10.68 -9.01 21.67
C MET A 218 11.47 -9.93 20.75
N THR A 219 11.09 -10.03 19.47
CA THR A 219 11.86 -10.83 18.49
C THR A 219 13.21 -10.18 18.18
N ASN A 220 13.30 -8.85 18.19
CA ASN A 220 14.58 -8.15 18.07
C ASN A 220 15.50 -8.45 19.27
N ASP A 221 14.97 -8.44 20.49
CA ASP A 221 15.76 -8.74 21.69
C ASP A 221 16.31 -10.17 21.67
N VAL A 222 15.48 -11.16 21.29
CA VAL A 222 15.92 -12.56 21.15
C VAL A 222 16.97 -12.69 20.04
N SER A 223 16.72 -12.13 18.85
CA SER A 223 17.68 -12.22 17.74
C SER A 223 18.99 -11.50 18.03
N ASN A 224 18.97 -10.35 18.72
CA ASN A 224 20.15 -9.63 19.16
C ASN A 224 20.98 -10.45 20.16
N PHE A 225 20.32 -11.11 21.12
CA PHE A 225 21.00 -12.03 22.03
C PHE A 225 21.65 -13.19 21.28
N MET A 226 20.93 -13.81 20.34
CA MET A 226 21.44 -14.92 19.53
C MET A 226 22.66 -14.50 18.71
N ASN A 227 22.56 -13.38 17.99
CA ASN A 227 23.66 -12.84 17.18
C ASN A 227 24.88 -12.49 18.03
N SER A 228 24.69 -11.82 19.17
CA SER A 228 25.79 -11.41 20.06
C SER A 228 26.54 -12.60 20.66
N ASN A 229 25.87 -13.75 20.79
CA ASN A 229 26.44 -14.99 21.32
C ASN A 229 26.79 -16.02 20.23
N ASN A 230 26.72 -15.64 18.94
CA ASN A 230 26.95 -16.53 17.79
C ASN A 230 26.08 -17.81 17.80
N ILE A 231 24.83 -17.68 18.24
CA ILE A 231 23.84 -18.77 18.24
C ILE A 231 23.12 -18.77 16.90
N GLU A 232 23.08 -19.93 16.26
CA GLU A 232 22.40 -20.12 14.97
C GLU A 232 20.88 -20.05 15.13
N MET A 233 20.24 -19.19 14.33
CA MET A 233 18.78 -19.11 14.20
C MET A 233 18.31 -20.03 13.08
N THR A 234 17.24 -20.77 13.32
CA THR A 234 16.59 -21.63 12.33
C THR A 234 15.16 -21.17 12.10
N GLY A 235 14.78 -21.03 10.82
CA GLY A 235 13.44 -20.60 10.44
C GLY A 235 13.15 -19.11 10.69
N LYS A 236 11.86 -18.80 10.82
CA LYS A 236 11.30 -17.45 10.98
C LYS A 236 10.83 -17.24 12.42
N PRO A 237 10.72 -15.98 12.89
CA PRO A 237 10.24 -15.72 14.24
C PRO A 237 8.84 -16.28 14.44
N PHE A 238 8.56 -16.72 15.66
CA PHE A 238 7.24 -17.21 16.03
C PHE A 238 6.80 -16.69 17.39
N ILE A 239 5.48 -16.59 17.57
CA ILE A 239 4.84 -16.30 18.84
C ILE A 239 4.17 -17.57 19.35
N LEU A 240 4.55 -18.01 20.53
CA LEU A 240 3.96 -19.13 21.25
C LEU A 240 3.01 -18.59 22.31
N PHE A 241 1.74 -19.00 22.28
CA PHE A 241 0.75 -18.63 23.28
C PHE A 241 0.82 -19.63 24.44
N ASN A 242 1.45 -19.22 25.55
CA ASN A 242 1.54 -20.02 26.76
C ASN A 242 0.22 -20.06 27.52
N GLU A 243 -0.53 -18.95 27.49
CA GLU A 243 -1.88 -18.87 28.03
C GLU A 243 -2.67 -17.84 27.21
N ARG A 244 -3.89 -18.19 26.79
CA ARG A 244 -4.78 -17.27 26.08
C ARG A 244 -6.13 -17.22 26.79
N ASN A 245 -6.53 -16.02 27.21
CA ASN A 245 -7.82 -15.76 27.80
C ASN A 245 -8.66 -14.95 26.82
N GLU A 246 -9.54 -15.64 26.10
CA GLU A 246 -10.39 -15.04 25.07
C GLU A 246 -11.43 -14.09 25.66
N ASP A 247 -12.05 -14.46 26.79
CA ASP A 247 -13.05 -13.63 27.49
C ASP A 247 -12.53 -12.24 27.87
N ARG A 248 -11.24 -12.14 28.22
CA ARG A 248 -10.59 -10.90 28.63
C ARG A 248 -9.74 -10.27 27.53
N GLY A 249 -9.58 -10.95 26.39
CA GLY A 249 -8.71 -10.52 25.30
C GLY A 249 -7.25 -10.34 25.72
N THR A 250 -6.75 -11.20 26.62
CA THR A 250 -5.37 -11.14 27.14
C THR A 250 -4.65 -12.46 26.91
N ALA A 251 -3.33 -12.41 26.71
CA ALA A 251 -2.50 -13.59 26.60
C ALA A 251 -1.16 -13.43 27.33
N ILE A 252 -0.63 -14.55 27.81
CA ILE A 252 0.78 -14.76 28.12
C ILE A 252 1.38 -15.45 26.90
N TYR A 253 2.41 -14.85 26.32
CA TYR A 253 3.02 -15.35 25.10
C TYR A 253 4.52 -15.11 25.10
N SER A 254 5.19 -15.95 24.33
CA SER A 254 6.62 -15.94 24.14
C SER A 254 6.96 -15.63 22.69
N ALA A 255 7.83 -14.65 22.48
CA ALA A 255 8.39 -14.38 21.16
C ALA A 255 9.72 -15.12 21.02
N ALA A 256 9.93 -15.84 19.92
CA ALA A 256 10.97 -16.85 19.87
C ALA A 256 11.58 -17.06 18.47
N TYR A 257 12.78 -17.66 18.48
CA TYR A 257 13.46 -18.24 17.32
C TYR A 257 13.92 -19.66 17.65
N PHE A 258 13.79 -20.59 16.70
CA PHE A 258 14.29 -21.96 16.87
C PHE A 258 15.82 -22.01 16.78
N THR A 259 16.42 -22.94 17.51
CA THR A 259 17.85 -23.27 17.50
C THR A 259 18.07 -24.73 17.12
N PRO A 260 19.21 -25.08 16.50
CA PRO A 260 19.51 -26.46 16.13
C PRO A 260 19.74 -27.37 17.35
N SER A 261 20.07 -26.80 18.51
CA SER A 261 20.33 -27.52 19.76
C SER A 261 19.95 -26.69 20.97
N GLU A 262 19.90 -27.33 22.14
CA GLU A 262 19.73 -26.68 23.43
C GLU A 262 20.82 -25.62 23.66
N VAL A 263 20.43 -24.48 24.21
CA VAL A 263 21.33 -23.39 24.59
C VAL A 263 21.20 -23.12 26.08
N ILE A 264 22.32 -23.16 26.79
CA ILE A 264 22.37 -22.78 28.20
C ILE A 264 22.50 -21.26 28.27
N THR A 265 21.48 -20.59 28.77
CA THR A 265 21.48 -19.13 28.92
C THR A 265 22.05 -18.72 30.30
N PRO A 266 22.70 -17.54 30.41
CA PRO A 266 23.16 -17.00 31.69
C PRO A 266 22.00 -16.84 32.69
N GLN A 267 22.28 -16.97 34.01
CA GLN A 267 21.26 -16.85 35.06
C GLN A 267 20.54 -15.49 35.09
N ASP A 268 21.20 -14.43 34.65
CA ASP A 268 20.70 -13.06 34.59
C ASP A 268 20.13 -12.70 33.21
N SER A 269 20.11 -13.64 32.27
CA SER A 269 19.55 -13.44 30.94
C SER A 269 18.02 -13.36 31.00
N GLN A 270 17.46 -12.38 30.29
CA GLN A 270 16.01 -12.34 30.02
C GLN A 270 15.59 -13.33 28.94
N VAL A 271 16.53 -13.72 28.07
CA VAL A 271 16.31 -14.77 27.05
C VAL A 271 16.48 -16.13 27.69
N LEU A 272 15.47 -16.97 27.55
CA LEU A 272 15.39 -18.33 28.10
C LEU A 272 15.34 -19.37 26.98
N ASN A 273 15.64 -20.62 27.33
CA ASN A 273 15.58 -21.75 26.41
C ASN A 273 14.34 -22.60 26.68
N GLY A 274 13.62 -22.93 25.61
CA GLY A 274 12.45 -23.82 25.62
C GLY A 274 12.65 -24.99 24.65
N PHE A 275 11.71 -25.94 24.71
CA PHE A 275 11.68 -27.08 23.81
C PHE A 275 10.24 -27.35 23.37
N MET A 276 10.02 -27.38 22.06
CA MET A 276 8.75 -27.75 21.45
C MET A 276 8.84 -29.19 20.95
N PRO A 277 7.96 -30.10 21.38
CA PRO A 277 7.96 -31.47 20.86
C PRO A 277 7.55 -31.48 19.38
N ASN A 278 7.95 -32.55 18.69
CA ASN A 278 7.36 -32.87 17.40
C ASN A 278 5.88 -33.18 17.61
N GLN A 279 4.99 -32.47 16.92
CA GLN A 279 3.56 -32.53 17.19
C GLN A 279 2.73 -32.43 15.92
N LYS A 280 1.60 -33.13 15.91
CA LYS A 280 0.60 -33.03 14.85
C LYS A 280 -0.17 -31.74 15.05
N THR A 281 -0.33 -30.96 13.98
CA THR A 281 -0.96 -29.64 14.06
C THR A 281 -1.94 -29.44 12.91
N LEU A 282 -3.02 -28.70 13.15
CA LEU A 282 -3.73 -28.05 12.06
C LEU A 282 -2.94 -26.79 11.67
N LYS A 283 -2.60 -26.65 10.38
CA LYS A 283 -1.97 -25.45 9.84
C LYS A 283 -3.01 -24.60 9.10
N THR A 284 -2.98 -23.30 9.35
CA THR A 284 -3.75 -22.30 8.61
C THR A 284 -2.80 -21.18 8.17
N THR A 285 -2.92 -20.72 6.93
CA THR A 285 -2.13 -19.62 6.38
C THR A 285 -3.02 -18.39 6.24
N LEU A 286 -2.63 -17.30 6.89
CA LEU A 286 -3.11 -15.95 6.59
C LEU A 286 -2.09 -15.28 5.66
N LYS A 287 -2.55 -14.81 4.50
CA LYS A 287 -1.84 -13.82 3.70
C LYS A 287 -2.60 -12.49 3.80
N GLY A 288 -2.07 -11.51 4.52
CA GLY A 288 -2.72 -10.23 4.81
C GLY A 288 -2.29 -9.62 6.15
N ASP A 289 -2.84 -8.44 6.47
CA ASP A 289 -2.55 -7.70 7.70
C ASP A 289 -2.86 -8.54 8.96
N TYR A 290 -2.15 -8.26 10.06
CA TYR A 290 -2.36 -8.89 11.35
C TYR A 290 -3.74 -8.60 11.98
N GLU A 291 -4.46 -7.57 11.53
CA GLU A 291 -5.85 -7.34 11.95
C GLU A 291 -6.78 -8.52 11.62
N TYR A 292 -6.48 -9.28 10.55
CA TYR A 292 -7.24 -10.45 10.13
C TYR A 292 -6.84 -11.75 10.83
N LEU A 293 -5.91 -11.72 11.80
CA LEU A 293 -5.48 -12.91 12.55
C LEU A 293 -6.64 -13.57 13.29
N GLN A 294 -7.57 -12.78 13.85
CA GLN A 294 -8.71 -13.36 14.56
C GLN A 294 -9.59 -14.19 13.61
N GLU A 295 -9.87 -13.69 12.41
CA GLU A 295 -10.65 -14.42 11.41
C GLU A 295 -9.93 -15.71 10.98
N ALA A 296 -8.60 -15.67 10.86
CA ALA A 296 -7.81 -16.86 10.55
C ALA A 296 -7.85 -17.92 11.67
N TRP A 297 -7.85 -17.50 12.94
CA TRP A 297 -8.06 -18.40 14.09
C TRP A 297 -9.47 -18.99 14.08
N ASP A 298 -10.50 -18.17 13.84
CA ASP A 298 -11.89 -18.61 13.81
C ASP A 298 -12.12 -19.65 12.69
N ALA A 299 -11.56 -19.42 11.50
CA ALA A 299 -11.60 -20.38 10.39
C ALA A 299 -10.91 -21.71 10.74
N ALA A 300 -9.78 -21.66 11.45
CA ALA A 300 -9.09 -22.86 11.90
C ALA A 300 -9.94 -23.67 12.90
N TYR A 301 -10.54 -23.01 13.89
CA TYR A 301 -11.41 -23.67 14.87
C TYR A 301 -12.70 -24.22 14.25
N GLN A 302 -13.29 -23.50 13.31
CA GLN A 302 -14.43 -23.99 12.54
C GLN A 302 -14.05 -25.29 11.80
N TYR A 303 -12.90 -25.32 11.14
CA TYR A 303 -12.43 -26.52 10.46
C TYR A 303 -12.20 -27.70 11.42
N ILE A 304 -11.65 -27.44 12.61
CA ILE A 304 -11.48 -28.47 13.66
C ILE A 304 -12.84 -29.07 14.03
N GLN A 305 -13.85 -28.22 14.24
CA GLN A 305 -15.19 -28.67 14.59
C GLN A 305 -15.85 -29.46 13.46
N GLU A 306 -15.78 -28.98 12.22
CA GLU A 306 -16.41 -29.62 11.05
C GLU A 306 -15.77 -30.97 10.69
N ASN A 307 -14.49 -31.17 11.03
CA ASN A 307 -13.75 -32.40 10.74
C ASN A 307 -13.57 -33.30 11.97
N ASP A 308 -14.27 -32.99 13.07
CA ASP A 308 -14.20 -33.71 14.34
C ASP A 308 -12.75 -33.87 14.85
N LEU A 309 -11.88 -32.88 14.65
CA LEU A 309 -10.50 -32.93 15.12
C LEU A 309 -10.45 -32.63 16.63
N VAL A 310 -9.51 -33.26 17.33
CA VAL A 310 -9.32 -33.07 18.78
C VAL A 310 -8.14 -32.13 19.01
N VAL A 311 -8.37 -31.00 19.67
CA VAL A 311 -7.30 -30.10 20.15
C VAL A 311 -6.64 -30.74 21.36
N MET A 312 -5.31 -30.63 21.46
CA MET A 312 -4.58 -31.12 22.63
C MET A 312 -5.00 -30.37 23.90
N GLU A 313 -5.14 -31.06 25.04
CA GLU A 313 -5.64 -30.49 26.29
C GLU A 313 -4.82 -29.29 26.78
N ASP A 314 -3.48 -29.38 26.66
CA ASP A 314 -2.52 -28.31 26.98
C ASP A 314 -1.90 -27.71 25.71
N ALA A 315 -2.70 -27.53 24.65
CA ALA A 315 -2.22 -27.02 23.38
C ALA A 315 -1.60 -25.61 23.51
N GLU A 316 -0.28 -25.52 23.37
CA GLU A 316 0.39 -24.24 23.15
C GLU A 316 0.33 -23.89 21.65
N PHE A 317 -0.68 -23.12 21.28
CA PHE A 317 -0.82 -22.61 19.91
C PHE A 317 0.32 -21.67 19.58
N PHE A 318 0.74 -21.66 18.32
CA PHE A 318 1.77 -20.73 17.88
C PHE A 318 1.53 -20.22 16.47
N GLN A 319 2.07 -19.04 16.20
CA GLN A 319 2.05 -18.40 14.90
C GLN A 319 3.47 -18.11 14.43
N VAL A 320 3.78 -18.42 13.18
CA VAL A 320 5.08 -18.17 12.54
C VAL A 320 4.92 -17.04 11.53
N HIS A 321 5.68 -15.97 11.71
CA HIS A 321 5.65 -14.79 10.85
C HIS A 321 6.66 -14.95 9.71
N VAL A 322 6.20 -15.42 8.57
CA VAL A 322 7.04 -15.77 7.42
C VAL A 322 7.52 -14.51 6.69
N THR A 323 6.58 -13.61 6.41
CA THR A 323 6.83 -12.25 5.93
C THR A 323 6.02 -11.27 6.78
N GLY A 324 6.61 -10.11 7.08
CA GLY A 324 5.95 -9.07 7.86
C GLY A 324 6.43 -7.67 7.48
N PRO A 325 6.19 -6.65 8.36
CA PRO A 325 6.47 -5.25 8.07
C PRO A 325 7.93 -4.94 7.68
N LYS A 326 8.88 -5.78 8.10
CA LYS A 326 10.31 -5.65 7.75
C LYS A 326 10.68 -6.24 6.40
N ASP A 327 9.90 -7.20 5.92
CA ASP A 327 10.15 -7.90 4.66
C ASP A 327 9.39 -7.23 3.50
N ASN A 328 8.20 -6.69 3.76
CA ASN A 328 7.37 -6.01 2.78
C ASN A 328 6.54 -4.91 3.46
N ALA A 329 6.54 -3.70 2.90
CA ALA A 329 5.74 -2.61 3.43
C ALA A 329 4.23 -2.82 3.21
N ASN A 330 3.81 -3.55 2.17
CA ASN A 330 2.40 -3.84 1.93
C ASN A 330 1.89 -4.95 2.89
N PRO A 331 0.94 -4.65 3.80
CA PRO A 331 0.40 -5.64 4.71
C PRO A 331 -0.36 -6.78 4.02
N ALA A 332 -0.93 -6.54 2.84
CA ALA A 332 -1.58 -7.59 2.04
C ALA A 332 -0.62 -8.73 1.63
N GLU A 333 0.70 -8.47 1.66
CA GLU A 333 1.75 -9.43 1.30
C GLU A 333 2.39 -10.11 2.53
N TRP A 334 1.93 -9.81 3.75
CA TRP A 334 2.40 -10.48 4.95
C TRP A 334 1.84 -11.90 5.03
N ILE A 335 2.66 -12.86 5.45
CA ILE A 335 2.30 -14.28 5.53
C ILE A 335 2.53 -14.74 6.96
N THR A 336 1.45 -15.19 7.60
CA THR A 336 1.47 -15.77 8.94
C THR A 336 0.89 -17.17 8.90
N HIS A 337 1.67 -18.14 9.40
CA HIS A 337 1.19 -19.50 9.59
C HIS A 337 0.72 -19.70 11.03
N LEU A 338 -0.51 -20.12 11.22
CA LEU A 338 -1.08 -20.52 12.51
C LEU A 338 -0.98 -22.04 12.65
N TYR A 339 -0.62 -22.49 13.85
CA TYR A 339 -0.52 -23.90 14.19
C TYR A 339 -1.31 -24.18 15.46
N ILE A 340 -2.26 -25.12 15.35
CA ILE A 340 -3.03 -25.66 16.48
C ILE A 340 -2.60 -27.11 16.73
N PRO A 341 -1.95 -27.41 17.88
CA PRO A 341 -1.67 -28.78 18.28
C PRO A 341 -2.92 -29.65 18.37
N LEU A 342 -2.87 -30.82 17.75
CA LEU A 342 -3.96 -31.79 17.73
C LEU A 342 -3.60 -33.03 18.57
N GLY A 343 -4.57 -33.50 19.35
CA GLY A 343 -4.50 -34.75 20.09
C GLY A 343 -4.89 -35.97 19.25
N GLU A 344 -4.85 -37.14 19.89
CA GLU A 344 -5.44 -38.35 19.34
C GLU A 344 -6.96 -38.37 19.59
N LYS A 345 -7.74 -38.90 18.64
CA LYS A 345 -9.12 -39.29 18.94
C LYS A 345 -9.04 -40.48 19.88
N GLU A 346 -9.66 -40.41 21.06
CA GLU A 346 -9.96 -41.60 21.84
C GLU A 346 -10.79 -42.55 20.97
N THR A 347 -10.14 -43.58 20.43
CA THR A 347 -10.88 -44.71 19.87
C THR A 347 -11.53 -45.41 21.06
N ALA A 348 -12.85 -45.34 21.14
CA ALA A 348 -13.61 -46.17 22.07
C ALA A 348 -13.10 -47.62 21.93
N LEU A 349 -12.54 -48.16 23.00
CA LEU A 349 -12.30 -49.58 23.14
C LEU A 349 -13.68 -50.24 23.05
N ASP A 350 -13.94 -50.96 21.95
CA ASP A 350 -15.07 -51.88 21.85
C ASP A 350 -14.89 -52.96 22.93
N ASP A 351 -15.58 -52.79 24.07
CA ASP A 351 -15.73 -53.79 25.13
C ASP A 351 -16.84 -54.81 24.81
#